data_AF-A0A7C9BFZ2-F1
#
_entry.id   AF-A0A7C9BFZ2-F1
#
_cell.length_a   1.000
_cell.length_b   1.000
_cell.length_c   1.000
_cell.angle_alpha   90.00
_cell.angle_beta   90.00
_cell.angle_gamma   90.00
#
_symmetry.space_group_name_H-M   'P 1'
#
loop_
_entity.id
_entity.type
_entity.pdbx_description
1 polymer ?
#
loop_
_entity_poly.entity_id
_entity_poly.type
_entity_poly.pdbx_seq_one_letter_code
_entity_poly.pdbx_strand_id
1 'polypeptide(L)'
;MEILQKRVKRGKNSTLSILYINGVRRGYVVEDKDRDLHSTMTLEAIKATKVHGQTAIPTGRYRVSLRESPTFKRTYPWLLNVPGFEYIYIHKGNWIRDTLGCVLVGLSWGYEGGEYCVRQSKDLFDPISKEITAALAAKEEVWYTIEQAYEDAAGRLLV
;
A
#
# COMPACT_ATOMS: atom_id res chain seq x y z
N MET A 1 7.89 -0.19 14.97
CA MET A 1 8.35 -0.36 13.59
C MET A 1 7.52 0.56 12.74
N GLU A 2 8.17 1.42 11.97
CA GLU A 2 7.50 2.37 11.09
C GLU A 2 7.67 1.93 9.63
N ILE A 3 6.55 1.75 8.95
CA ILE A 3 6.50 1.50 7.52
C ILE A 3 5.93 2.75 6.86
N LEU A 4 6.62 3.25 5.84
CA LEU A 4 6.22 4.45 5.12
C LEU A 4 6.11 4.16 3.64
N GLN A 5 4.94 4.43 3.08
CA GLN A 5 4.66 4.36 1.65
C GLN A 5 4.44 5.78 1.12
N LYS A 6 5.33 6.22 0.23
CA LYS A 6 5.23 7.53 -0.42
C LYS A 6 4.73 7.39 -1.85
N ARG A 7 3.51 7.85 -2.15
CA ARG A 7 2.97 7.84 -3.52
C ARG A 7 3.69 8.89 -4.36
N VAL A 8 4.38 8.44 -5.41
CA VAL A 8 5.27 9.30 -6.21
C VAL A 8 4.80 9.49 -7.64
N LYS A 9 4.04 8.54 -8.22
CA LYS A 9 3.55 8.64 -9.60
C LYS A 9 2.16 8.04 -9.76
N ARG A 10 1.36 8.64 -10.64
CA ARG A 10 0.04 8.12 -11.06
C ARG A 10 0.13 7.52 -12.47
N GLY A 11 -0.38 6.31 -12.60
CA GLY A 11 -0.76 5.73 -13.88
C GLY A 11 -2.20 6.09 -14.21
N LYS A 12 -2.76 5.42 -15.23
CA LYS A 12 -4.16 5.62 -15.60
C LYS A 12 -5.12 5.13 -14.49
N ASN A 13 -4.84 3.94 -13.95
CA ASN A 13 -5.62 3.30 -12.87
C ASN A 13 -4.74 2.74 -11.73
N SER A 14 -3.44 3.04 -11.74
CA SER A 14 -2.47 2.54 -10.78
C SER A 14 -1.73 3.69 -10.09
N THR A 15 -1.19 3.41 -8.92
CA THR A 15 -0.38 4.36 -8.15
C THR A 15 0.93 3.69 -7.78
N LEU A 16 2.06 4.30 -8.17
CA LEU A 16 3.39 3.85 -7.80
C LEU A 16 3.86 4.60 -6.55
N SER A 17 4.38 3.85 -5.59
CA SER A 17 4.97 4.40 -4.36
C SER A 17 6.36 3.85 -4.08
N ILE A 18 7.14 4.58 -3.28
CA ILE A 18 8.38 4.10 -2.68
C ILE A 18 8.08 3.60 -1.27
N LEU A 19 8.61 2.43 -0.91
CA LEU A 19 8.45 1.80 0.40
C LEU A 19 9.70 2.00 1.25
N TYR A 20 9.50 2.43 2.49
CA TYR A 20 10.52 2.52 3.52
C TYR A 20 10.09 1.71 4.75
N ILE A 21 11.06 1.10 5.43
CA ILE A 21 10.88 0.47 6.74
C ILE A 21 11.96 1.01 7.66
N ASN A 22 11.54 1.58 8.80
CA ASN A 22 12.40 2.27 9.76
C ASN A 22 13.34 3.29 9.09
N GLY A 23 12.81 4.05 8.14
CA GLY A 23 13.55 5.08 7.38
C GLY A 23 14.46 4.54 6.26
N VAL A 24 14.66 3.22 6.14
CA VAL A 24 15.46 2.61 5.08
C VAL A 24 14.58 2.27 3.90
N ARG A 25 14.97 2.69 2.68
CA ARG A 25 14.26 2.33 1.45
C ARG A 25 14.34 0.83 1.20
N ARG A 26 13.20 0.18 0.94
CA ARG A 26 13.08 -1.27 0.76
C ARG A 26 12.66 -1.70 -0.63
N GLY A 27 11.93 -0.84 -1.34
CA GLY A 27 11.45 -1.15 -2.69
C GLY A 27 10.29 -0.26 -3.07
N TYR A 28 9.31 -0.86 -3.73
CA TYR A 28 8.18 -0.15 -4.32
C TYR A 28 6.86 -0.79 -3.92
N VAL A 29 5.80 0.01 -4.01
CA VAL A 29 4.41 -0.43 -3.89
C VAL A 29 3.65 -0.04 -5.14
N VAL A 30 2.76 -0.93 -5.59
CA VAL A 30 1.68 -0.57 -6.51
C VAL A 30 0.33 -0.78 -5.83
N GLU A 31 -0.53 0.22 -5.95
CA GLU A 31 -1.93 0.19 -5.55
C GLU A 31 -2.80 0.55 -6.76
N ASP A 32 -4.12 0.40 -6.60
CA ASP A 32 -5.12 0.97 -7.49
C ASP A 32 -5.01 2.51 -7.59
N LYS A 33 -5.93 3.12 -8.33
CA LYS A 33 -5.95 4.56 -8.57
C LYS A 33 -6.10 5.33 -7.26
N ASP A 34 -5.15 6.23 -7.00
CA ASP A 34 -5.33 7.26 -5.99
C ASP A 34 -6.42 8.24 -6.44
N ARG A 35 -7.44 8.39 -5.60
CA ARG A 35 -8.58 9.29 -5.78
C ARG A 35 -8.61 10.40 -4.73
N ASP A 36 -7.44 10.70 -4.14
CA ASP A 36 -7.27 11.81 -3.20
C ASP A 36 -8.11 11.61 -1.93
N LEU A 37 -8.21 10.36 -1.49
CA LEU A 37 -8.86 10.00 -0.25
C LEU A 37 -7.89 10.21 0.92
N HIS A 38 -8.39 10.83 1.99
CA HIS A 38 -7.67 11.00 3.25
C HIS A 38 -8.42 10.34 4.40
N SER A 39 -7.70 9.76 5.37
CA SER A 39 -8.31 9.08 6.53
C SER A 39 -9.14 9.99 7.43
N THR A 40 -8.98 11.31 7.29
CA THR A 40 -9.75 12.34 8.00
C THR A 40 -11.06 12.72 7.31
N MET A 41 -11.28 12.26 6.08
CA MET A 41 -12.56 12.45 5.39
C MET A 41 -13.67 11.65 6.08
N THR A 42 -14.91 12.13 5.93
CA THR A 42 -16.07 11.38 6.41
C THR A 42 -16.20 10.06 5.67
N LEU A 43 -16.72 9.03 6.34
CA LEU A 43 -16.95 7.72 5.73
C LEU A 43 -17.86 7.83 4.49
N GLU A 44 -18.80 8.76 4.51
CA GLU A 44 -19.74 9.03 3.43
C GLU A 44 -19.04 9.59 2.19
N ALA A 45 -18.15 10.57 2.36
CA ALA A 45 -17.34 11.13 1.27
C ALA A 45 -16.39 10.07 0.66
N ILE A 46 -15.79 9.24 1.52
CA ILE A 46 -14.95 8.12 1.08
C ILE A 46 -15.76 7.13 0.25
N LYS A 47 -16.93 6.71 0.74
CA LYS A 47 -17.80 5.76 0.03
C LYS A 47 -18.34 6.32 -1.28
N ALA A 48 -18.64 7.62 -1.36
CA ALA A 48 -19.11 8.27 -2.58
C ALA A 48 -18.04 8.31 -3.68
N THR A 49 -16.76 8.40 -3.29
CA THR A 49 -15.63 8.50 -4.24
C THR A 49 -15.04 7.12 -4.58
N LYS A 50 -15.10 6.18 -3.63
CA LYS A 50 -14.51 4.84 -3.77
C LYS A 50 -15.22 4.03 -4.84
N VAL A 51 -14.43 3.52 -5.79
CA VAL A 51 -14.79 2.43 -6.68
C VAL A 51 -14.18 1.13 -6.14
N HIS A 52 -15.03 0.14 -5.85
CA HIS A 52 -14.59 -1.15 -5.33
C HIS A 52 -13.57 -1.82 -6.24
N GLY A 53 -12.44 -2.27 -5.66
CA GLY A 53 -11.35 -2.93 -6.38
C GLY A 53 -10.59 -2.06 -7.39
N GLN A 54 -10.79 -0.73 -7.37
CA GLN A 54 -10.18 0.21 -8.33
C GLN A 54 -9.86 1.56 -7.66
N THR A 55 -9.68 1.55 -6.34
CA THR A 55 -9.35 2.74 -5.56
C THR A 55 -8.33 2.39 -4.50
N ALA A 56 -7.21 3.10 -4.48
CA ALA A 56 -6.22 2.96 -3.41
C ALA A 56 -6.83 3.38 -2.07
N ILE A 57 -6.32 2.83 -0.98
CA ILE A 57 -6.82 3.20 0.35
C ILE A 57 -6.52 4.66 0.66
N PRO A 58 -7.23 5.29 1.61
CA PRO A 58 -6.96 6.69 1.95
C PRO A 58 -5.53 6.85 2.45
N THR A 59 -4.92 8.02 2.23
CA THR A 59 -3.70 8.37 2.95
C THR A 59 -4.00 8.48 4.44
N GLY A 60 -3.04 8.12 5.27
CA GLY A 60 -3.22 8.12 6.72
C GLY A 60 -2.19 7.25 7.41
N ARG A 61 -2.39 7.02 8.71
CA ARG A 61 -1.53 6.18 9.54
C ARG A 61 -2.34 5.07 10.17
N TYR A 62 -1.99 3.83 9.85
CA TYR A 62 -2.74 2.64 10.21
C TYR A 62 -1.90 1.71 11.07
N ARG A 63 -2.52 1.07 12.07
CA ARG A 63 -1.91 -0.04 12.79
C ARG A 63 -1.80 -1.25 11.87
N VAL A 64 -0.72 -2.02 11.99
CA VAL A 64 -0.59 -3.31 11.32
C VAL A 64 -0.76 -4.44 12.31
N SER A 65 -1.46 -5.49 11.90
CA SER A 65 -1.57 -6.75 12.63
C SER A 65 -1.40 -7.93 11.66
N LEU A 66 -1.56 -9.15 12.16
CA LEU A 66 -1.56 -10.37 11.36
C LEU A 66 -2.97 -10.95 11.32
N ARG A 67 -3.39 -11.41 10.15
CA ARG A 67 -4.64 -12.16 9.99
C ARG A 67 -4.50 -13.23 8.93
N GLU A 68 -5.11 -14.39 9.20
CA GLU A 68 -5.32 -15.40 8.18
C GLU A 68 -6.30 -14.88 7.11
N SER A 69 -5.84 -14.86 5.86
CA SER A 69 -6.69 -14.55 4.72
C SER A 69 -7.67 -15.71 4.47
N PRO A 70 -9.00 -15.46 4.47
CA PRO A 70 -9.99 -16.48 4.13
C PRO A 70 -9.78 -17.07 2.73
N THR A 71 -9.29 -16.23 1.81
CA THR A 71 -9.06 -16.57 0.40
C THR A 71 -7.77 -17.37 0.21
N PHE A 72 -6.67 -16.90 0.79
CA PHE A 72 -5.35 -17.48 0.54
C PHE A 72 -4.95 -18.56 1.56
N LYS A 73 -5.70 -18.73 2.65
CA LYS A 73 -5.43 -19.68 3.75
C LYS A 73 -4.00 -19.54 4.30
N ARG A 74 -3.57 -18.27 4.43
CA ARG A 74 -2.24 -17.88 4.90
C ARG A 74 -2.35 -16.59 5.70
N THR A 75 -1.47 -16.43 6.67
CA THR A 75 -1.36 -15.22 7.48
C THR A 75 -0.64 -14.11 6.72
N TYR A 76 -1.27 -12.93 6.64
CA TYR A 76 -0.68 -11.75 6.03
C TYR A 76 -0.68 -10.57 7.01
N PRO A 77 0.29 -9.64 6.88
CA PRO A 77 0.16 -8.30 7.45
C PRO A 77 -1.12 -7.62 6.92
N TRP A 78 -1.89 -7.03 7.84
CA TRP A 78 -3.15 -6.35 7.56
C TRP A 78 -3.17 -4.98 8.25
N LEU A 79 -3.52 -3.94 7.50
CA LEU A 79 -3.81 -2.59 8.00
C LEU A 79 -5.18 -2.52 8.68
N LEU A 80 -5.21 -2.18 9.96
CA LEU A 80 -6.42 -2.07 10.77
C LEU A 80 -7.15 -0.74 10.54
N ASN A 81 -8.49 -0.79 10.63
CA ASN A 81 -9.37 0.38 10.67
C ASN A 81 -9.22 1.34 9.49
N VAL A 82 -9.00 0.81 8.27
CA VAL A 82 -8.94 1.63 7.05
C VAL A 82 -10.35 2.13 6.68
N PRO A 83 -10.65 3.44 6.75
CA PRO A 83 -12.02 3.93 6.59
C PRO A 83 -12.58 3.61 5.21
N GLY A 84 -13.73 2.92 5.17
CA GLY A 84 -14.38 2.54 3.92
C GLY A 84 -13.75 1.34 3.20
N PHE A 85 -12.77 0.66 3.80
CA PHE A 85 -12.12 -0.53 3.24
C PHE A 85 -12.04 -1.65 4.28
N GLU A 86 -11.99 -2.89 3.79
CA GLU A 86 -11.90 -4.08 4.64
C GLU A 86 -10.80 -5.00 4.09
N TYR A 87 -10.14 -5.72 5.00
CA TYR A 87 -9.16 -6.76 4.66
C TYR A 87 -8.02 -6.28 3.75
N ILE A 88 -7.43 -5.12 4.09
CA ILE A 88 -6.32 -4.52 3.34
C ILE A 88 -4.99 -5.16 3.71
N TYR A 89 -4.61 -6.18 2.94
CA TYR A 89 -3.37 -6.90 3.14
C TYR A 89 -2.18 -6.23 2.44
N ILE A 90 -0.99 -6.44 3.00
CA ILE A 90 0.26 -6.32 2.27
C ILE A 90 0.53 -7.71 1.68
N HIS A 91 0.66 -7.83 0.36
CA HIS A 91 0.90 -9.13 -0.25
C HIS A 91 1.69 -9.05 -1.55
N LYS A 92 2.07 -10.24 -2.04
CA LYS A 92 2.67 -10.43 -3.35
C LYS A 92 1.61 -10.33 -4.46
N GLY A 93 2.00 -9.73 -5.56
CA GLY A 93 1.22 -9.51 -6.77
C GLY A 93 2.00 -8.51 -7.61
N ASN A 94 1.75 -8.45 -8.91
CA ASN A 94 2.56 -7.61 -9.81
C ASN A 94 1.74 -6.45 -10.37
N TRP A 95 0.44 -6.64 -10.56
CA TRP A 95 -0.44 -5.69 -11.24
C TRP A 95 -1.63 -5.32 -10.38
N ILE A 96 -2.24 -4.16 -10.64
CA ILE A 96 -3.47 -3.73 -9.99
C ILE A 96 -4.64 -4.73 -10.16
N ARG A 97 -4.65 -5.53 -11.25
CA ARG A 97 -5.62 -6.63 -11.43
C ARG A 97 -5.41 -7.83 -10.49
N ASP A 98 -4.26 -7.90 -9.81
CA ASP A 98 -3.94 -8.92 -8.81
C ASP A 98 -4.40 -8.50 -7.41
N THR A 99 -5.07 -7.34 -7.28
CA THR A 99 -5.54 -6.76 -6.02
C THR A 99 -6.97 -6.22 -6.17
N LEU A 100 -7.64 -6.01 -5.05
CA LEU A 100 -8.95 -5.34 -4.95
C LEU A 100 -8.86 -4.17 -3.95
N GLY A 101 -7.76 -3.42 -3.97
CA GLY A 101 -7.46 -2.34 -3.02
C GLY A 101 -6.43 -2.68 -1.94
N CYS A 102 -5.81 -3.87 -1.99
CA CYS A 102 -4.65 -4.24 -1.17
C CYS A 102 -3.33 -3.67 -1.71
N VAL A 103 -2.29 -3.70 -0.86
CA VAL A 103 -0.96 -3.14 -1.11
C VAL A 103 -0.05 -4.21 -1.74
N LEU A 104 0.42 -3.99 -2.98
CA LEU A 104 1.34 -4.90 -3.67
C LEU A 104 2.77 -4.40 -3.58
N VAL A 105 3.68 -5.22 -3.06
CA VAL A 105 5.10 -4.84 -2.87
C VAL A 105 6.01 -5.52 -3.90
N GLY A 106 7.12 -4.86 -4.30
CA GLY A 106 8.20 -5.49 -5.06
C GLY A 106 9.52 -4.71 -5.08
N LEU A 107 10.63 -5.38 -5.43
CA LEU A 107 11.97 -4.79 -5.43
C LEU A 107 12.19 -3.80 -6.58
N SER A 108 11.48 -3.99 -7.68
CA SER A 108 11.52 -3.14 -8.86
C SER A 108 10.11 -2.89 -9.39
N TRP A 109 9.98 -1.93 -10.31
CA TRP A 109 8.71 -1.58 -10.94
C TRP A 109 8.86 -1.46 -12.46
N GLY A 110 7.74 -1.56 -13.16
CA GLY A 110 7.63 -1.32 -14.60
C GLY A 110 6.44 -0.41 -14.90
N TYR A 111 6.40 0.10 -16.14
CA TYR A 111 5.29 0.90 -16.66
C TYR A 111 4.92 0.41 -18.05
N GLU A 112 3.73 -0.14 -18.21
CA GLU A 112 3.27 -0.75 -19.46
C GLU A 112 1.78 -0.42 -19.66
N GLY A 113 1.39 -0.06 -20.88
CA GLY A 113 -0.02 0.19 -21.21
C GLY A 113 -0.67 1.33 -20.41
N GLY A 114 0.11 2.26 -19.87
CA GLY A 114 -0.39 3.35 -19.02
C GLY A 114 -0.46 3.01 -17.52
N GLU A 115 -0.05 1.81 -17.12
CA GLU A 115 -0.14 1.32 -15.75
C GLU A 115 1.23 0.98 -15.16
N TYR A 116 1.39 1.30 -13.87
CA TYR A 116 2.49 0.84 -13.06
C TYR A 116 2.25 -0.57 -12.55
N CYS A 117 3.35 -1.28 -12.35
CA CYS A 117 3.37 -2.62 -11.80
C CYS A 117 4.65 -2.82 -10.98
N VAL A 118 4.61 -3.73 -10.03
CA VAL A 118 5.82 -4.19 -9.34
C VAL A 118 6.35 -5.48 -9.96
N ARG A 119 7.61 -5.78 -9.67
CA ARG A 119 8.31 -6.99 -10.05
C ARG A 119 9.05 -7.54 -8.83
N GLN A 120 9.42 -8.81 -8.88
CA GLN A 120 10.13 -9.48 -7.78
C GLN A 120 9.34 -9.33 -6.46
N SER A 121 8.02 -9.50 -6.53
CA SER A 121 7.11 -9.22 -5.42
C SER A 121 7.32 -10.20 -4.26
N LYS A 122 7.59 -11.47 -4.56
CA LYS A 122 7.96 -12.47 -3.56
C LYS A 122 9.26 -12.12 -2.83
N ASP A 123 10.28 -11.70 -3.57
CA ASP A 123 11.62 -11.41 -3.03
C ASP A 123 11.60 -10.23 -2.05
N LEU A 124 10.68 -9.27 -2.23
CA LEU A 124 10.43 -8.21 -1.25
C LEU A 124 9.44 -8.62 -0.15
N PHE A 125 8.35 -9.29 -0.52
CA PHE A 125 7.28 -9.61 0.42
C PHE A 125 7.73 -10.56 1.53
N ASP A 126 8.40 -11.66 1.20
CA ASP A 126 8.80 -12.68 2.17
C ASP A 126 9.64 -12.11 3.34
N PRO A 127 10.73 -11.34 3.10
CA PRO A 127 11.50 -10.75 4.18
C PRO A 127 10.72 -9.68 4.97
N ILE A 128 9.91 -8.84 4.31
CA ILE A 128 9.09 -7.83 5.00
C ILE A 128 8.06 -8.50 5.90
N SER A 129 7.37 -9.54 5.41
CA SER A 129 6.37 -10.28 6.18
C SER A 129 6.98 -10.91 7.43
N LYS A 130 8.19 -11.49 7.30
CA LYS A 130 8.95 -12.04 8.43
C LYS A 130 9.31 -10.96 9.45
N GLU A 131 9.79 -9.82 8.98
CA GLU A 131 10.19 -8.68 9.82
C GLU A 131 9.00 -8.08 10.59
N ILE A 132 7.87 -7.86 9.92
CA ILE A 132 6.61 -7.42 10.57
C ILE A 132 6.15 -8.44 11.61
N THR A 133 6.19 -9.73 11.26
CA THR A 133 5.79 -10.81 12.18
C THR A 133 6.69 -10.84 13.42
N ALA A 134 8.00 -10.67 13.26
CA ALA A 134 8.94 -10.64 14.37
C ALA A 134 8.70 -9.43 15.29
N ALA A 135 8.47 -8.24 14.72
CA ALA A 135 8.14 -7.04 15.49
C ALA A 135 6.87 -7.24 16.33
N LEU A 136 5.81 -7.77 15.71
CA LEU A 136 4.55 -8.05 16.42
C LEU A 136 4.72 -9.13 17.50
N ALA A 137 5.51 -10.18 17.25
CA ALA A 137 5.82 -11.21 18.24
C ALA A 137 6.62 -10.64 19.44
N ALA A 138 7.48 -9.65 19.19
CA ALA A 138 8.19 -8.90 20.21
C ALA A 138 7.31 -7.87 20.94
N LYS A 139 5.99 -7.84 20.67
CA LYS A 139 5.01 -6.87 21.18
C LYS A 139 5.35 -5.41 20.80
N GLU A 140 6.12 -5.23 19.73
CA GLU A 140 6.38 -3.92 19.16
C GLU A 140 5.14 -3.43 18.41
N GLU A 141 4.88 -2.14 18.46
CA GLU A 141 3.86 -1.53 17.61
C GLU A 141 4.36 -1.43 16.17
N VAL A 142 3.55 -1.89 15.22
CA VAL A 142 3.83 -1.71 13.78
C VAL A 142 2.83 -0.73 13.20
N TRP A 143 3.34 0.34 12.59
CA TRP A 143 2.57 1.42 11.98
C TRP A 143 2.87 1.54 10.49
N TYR A 144 1.84 1.72 9.68
CA TYR A 144 1.92 1.92 8.23
C TYR A 144 1.37 3.29 7.87
N THR A 145 2.24 4.17 7.40
CA THR A 145 1.88 5.53 6.97
C THR A 145 1.88 5.62 5.46
N ILE A 146 0.82 6.19 4.90
CA ILE A 146 0.69 6.46 3.47
C ILE A 146 0.59 7.97 3.29
N GLU A 147 1.48 8.52 2.48
CA GLU A 147 1.50 9.94 2.15
C GLU A 147 1.60 10.15 0.63
N GLN A 148 1.08 11.28 0.17
CA GLN A 148 1.31 11.75 -1.19
C GLN A 148 2.64 12.50 -1.24
N ALA A 149 3.44 12.18 -2.24
CA ALA A 149 4.72 12.82 -2.54
C ALA A 149 4.87 12.94 -4.07
N TYR A 150 3.80 13.32 -4.74
CA TYR A 150 3.81 13.55 -6.18
C TYR A 150 4.67 14.78 -6.48
N GLU A 151 5.50 14.73 -7.51
CA GLU A 151 6.34 15.85 -7.91
C GLU A 151 5.95 16.35 -9.32
N ASP A 152 6.10 17.65 -9.54
CA ASP A 152 6.00 18.25 -10.86
C ASP A 152 7.25 17.94 -11.71
N ALA A 153 7.26 18.37 -12.97
CA ALA A 153 8.40 18.16 -13.87
C ALA A 153 9.71 18.84 -13.39
N ALA A 154 9.62 19.76 -12.44
CA ALA A 154 10.74 20.45 -11.82
C ALA A 154 11.15 19.83 -10.46
N GLY A 155 10.55 18.70 -10.06
CA GLY A 155 10.84 18.03 -8.79
C GLY A 155 10.21 18.70 -7.56
N ARG A 156 9.25 19.62 -7.75
CA ARG A 156 8.52 20.24 -6.64
C ARG A 156 7.34 19.39 -6.25
N LEU A 157 7.15 19.18 -4.95
CA LEU A 157 6.00 18.48 -4.42
C LEU A 157 4.70 19.18 -4.86
N LEU A 158 3.82 18.42 -5.48
CA LEU A 158 2.43 18.77 -5.75
C LEU A 158 1.70 18.63 -4.41
N VAL A 159 1.61 19.75 -3.69
CA VAL A 159 0.82 19.88 -2.45
C VAL A 159 -0.67 19.96 -2.73
#